data_AF-A0A9Q0NIE2-F1
#
_entry.id   AF-A0A9Q0NIE2-F1
#
_cell.length_a   1.000
_cell.length_b   1.000
_cell.length_c   1.000
_cell.angle_alpha   90.00
_cell.angle_beta   90.00
_cell.angle_gamma   90.00
#
_symmetry.space_group_name_H-M   'P 1'
#
loop_
_entity.id
_entity.type
_entity.pdbx_description
1 polymer ?
#
loop_
_entity_poly.entity_id
_entity_poly.type
_entity_poly.pdbx_seq_one_letter_code
_entity_poly.pdbx_strand_id
1 'polypeptide(L)'
;MYLIWFAAETMFFIWFQIFLFFNPPSSQQYYDPSDCSENTSYPGSRYTCNHSNQHSCQTFLVYRANQYFKTISDVSQLLQVDPDELLHLNNLKSQLKVLEPGREVLVPVKFSCLGQFFQATFNHTVPIPENSTIDLSDIACIIFEGLAKPGTLFEENTSEENNVEMGTKLRVPLKCAYPDNFSNGSGVKYPVTEISHLK
;
A
#
# COMPACT_ATOMS: atom_id res chain seq x y z
N MET A 1 47.78 17.06 22.76
CA MET A 1 46.70 17.25 23.75
C MET A 1 45.68 18.28 23.28
N TYR A 2 46.09 19.51 22.90
CA TYR A 2 45.18 20.55 22.38
C TYR A 2 44.38 20.17 21.12
N LEU A 3 45.00 19.50 20.14
CA LEU A 3 44.33 19.07 18.90
C LEU A 3 43.20 18.04 19.14
N ILE A 4 43.33 17.19 20.17
CA ILE A 4 42.34 16.17 20.51
C ILE A 4 41.14 16.81 21.21
N TRP A 5 41.39 17.83 22.03
CA TRP A 5 40.36 18.60 22.71
C TRP A 5 39.52 19.42 21.72
N PHE A 6 40.17 20.07 20.74
CA PHE A 6 39.48 20.80 19.66
C PHE A 6 38.62 19.87 18.78
N ALA A 7 39.12 18.66 18.47
CA ALA A 7 38.37 17.67 17.72
C ALA A 7 37.10 17.21 18.47
N ALA A 8 37.18 17.01 19.78
CA ALA A 8 36.04 16.58 20.61
C ALA A 8 34.92 17.64 20.65
N GLU A 9 35.26 18.93 20.76
CA GLU A 9 34.26 20.00 20.75
C GLU A 9 33.58 20.12 19.38
N THR A 10 34.35 20.05 18.28
CA THR A 10 33.76 20.09 16.93
C THR A 10 32.81 18.92 16.66
N MET A 11 33.13 17.71 17.15
CA MET A 11 32.23 16.56 17.05
C MET A 11 30.95 16.75 17.86
N PHE A 12 31.04 17.36 19.05
CA PHE A 12 29.87 17.65 19.87
C PHE A 12 28.95 18.68 19.21
N PHE A 13 29.51 19.74 18.62
CA PHE A 13 28.72 20.72 17.86
C PHE A 13 28.05 20.09 16.63
N ILE A 14 28.75 19.24 15.88
CA ILE A 14 28.15 18.55 14.72
C ILE A 14 27.01 17.63 15.16
N TRP A 15 27.20 16.85 16.23
CA TRP A 15 26.13 16.00 16.79
C TRP A 15 24.95 16.81 17.30
N PHE A 16 25.19 17.93 17.98
CA PHE A 16 24.14 18.82 18.46
C PHE A 16 23.34 19.43 17.30
N GLN A 17 24.00 19.83 16.21
CA GLN A 17 23.32 20.30 14.99
C GLN A 17 22.52 19.18 14.33
N ILE A 18 23.07 17.97 14.23
CA ILE A 18 22.34 16.80 13.71
C ILE A 18 21.08 16.55 14.54
N PHE A 19 21.17 16.57 15.87
CA PHE A 19 20.00 16.41 16.76
C PHE A 19 18.97 17.54 16.63
N LEU A 20 19.39 18.79 16.38
CA LEU A 20 18.49 19.92 16.20
C LEU A 20 17.75 19.90 14.85
N PHE A 21 18.30 19.24 13.82
CA PHE A 21 17.70 19.15 12.49
C PHE A 21 17.00 17.82 12.20
N PHE A 22 17.04 16.85 13.12
CA PHE A 22 16.27 15.61 13.01
C PHE A 22 14.78 15.86 13.29
N ASN A 23 14.04 16.30 12.26
CA ASN A 23 12.59 16.19 12.28
C ASN A 23 12.21 14.77 11.86
N PRO A 24 11.60 13.96 12.74
CA PRO A 24 11.14 12.64 12.35
C PRO A 24 10.05 12.79 11.26
N PRO A 25 10.10 11.96 10.19
CA PRO A 25 9.04 11.97 9.20
C PRO A 25 7.72 11.64 9.89
N SER A 26 6.76 12.56 9.80
CA SER A 26 5.42 12.37 10.34
C SER A 26 4.49 11.98 9.20
N SER A 27 3.75 10.88 9.37
CA SER A 27 2.67 10.54 8.44
C SER A 27 1.59 11.63 8.48
N GLN A 28 1.03 11.97 7.33
CA GLN A 28 -0.07 12.92 7.23
C GLN A 28 -1.42 12.32 7.61
N GLN A 29 -1.50 10.99 7.65
CA GLN A 29 -2.73 10.25 7.90
C GLN A 29 -2.47 9.09 8.87
N TYR A 30 -3.51 8.69 9.59
CA TYR A 30 -3.41 7.59 10.55
C TYR A 30 -3.22 6.26 9.81
N TYR A 31 -2.32 5.41 10.30
CA TYR A 31 -2.12 4.05 9.80
C TYR A 31 -2.81 3.04 10.72
N ASP A 32 -3.20 1.90 10.15
CA ASP A 32 -3.76 0.79 10.92
C ASP A 32 -2.64 -0.12 11.45
N PRO A 33 -2.39 -0.15 12.76
CA PRO A 33 -1.30 -0.91 13.36
C PRO A 33 -1.58 -2.40 13.55
N SER A 34 -2.82 -2.85 13.31
CA SER A 34 -3.15 -4.25 13.52
C SER A 34 -2.50 -5.14 12.48
N ASP A 35 -2.25 -6.40 12.86
CA ASP A 35 -1.74 -7.39 11.93
C ASP A 35 -2.68 -7.52 10.72
N CYS A 36 -2.13 -7.79 9.54
CA CYS A 36 -2.95 -7.81 8.32
C CYS A 36 -4.16 -8.77 8.43
N SER A 37 -3.98 -9.95 9.04
CA SER A 37 -5.01 -10.97 9.18
C SER A 37 -6.10 -10.63 10.20
N GLU A 38 -5.91 -9.58 11.01
CA GLU A 38 -6.94 -9.15 11.94
C GLU A 38 -8.13 -8.55 11.19
N ASN A 39 -9.33 -8.97 11.61
CA ASN A 39 -10.59 -8.41 11.15
C ASN A 39 -11.00 -7.12 11.91
N THR A 40 -10.06 -6.52 12.63
CA THR A 40 -10.29 -5.28 13.38
C THR A 40 -10.14 -4.08 12.45
N SER A 41 -11.04 -3.09 12.58
CA SER A 41 -10.95 -1.84 11.84
C SER A 41 -10.49 -0.73 12.79
N TYR A 42 -9.34 -0.14 12.49
CA TYR A 42 -8.79 1.04 13.14
C TYR A 42 -8.74 2.22 12.15
N PRO A 43 -8.51 3.46 12.62
CA PRO A 43 -8.17 4.54 11.72
C PRO A 43 -7.00 4.14 10.81
N GLY A 44 -7.16 4.33 9.49
CA GLY A 44 -6.19 3.87 8.50
C GLY A 44 -6.51 2.51 7.87
N SER A 45 -7.46 1.72 8.39
CA SER A 45 -7.97 0.53 7.68
C SER A 45 -8.70 0.93 6.40
N ARG A 46 -9.42 2.05 6.46
CA ARG A 46 -10.03 2.75 5.33
C ARG A 46 -9.90 4.26 5.55
N TYR A 47 -9.80 5.02 4.48
CA TYR A 47 -9.78 6.49 4.54
C TYR A 47 -11.12 7.03 4.08
N THR A 48 -11.74 7.87 4.90
CA THR A 48 -13.08 8.40 4.62
C THR A 48 -13.01 9.60 3.70
N CYS A 49 -14.09 9.82 2.94
CA CYS A 49 -14.30 10.98 2.09
C CYS A 49 -15.73 11.48 2.26
N ASN A 50 -15.96 12.76 1.99
CA ASN A 50 -17.27 13.39 2.05
C ASN A 50 -17.67 13.97 0.70
N HIS A 51 -18.93 14.41 0.56
CA HIS A 51 -19.46 14.94 -0.69
C HIS A 51 -18.70 16.18 -1.21
N SER A 52 -18.02 16.92 -0.33
CA SER A 52 -17.14 18.05 -0.68
C SER A 52 -15.75 17.65 -1.19
N ASN A 53 -15.32 16.39 -0.96
CA ASN A 53 -14.01 15.86 -1.37
C ASN A 53 -14.18 14.71 -2.39
N GLN A 54 -15.07 14.87 -3.37
CA GLN A 54 -15.32 13.89 -4.45
C GLN A 54 -14.22 13.81 -5.51
N HIS A 55 -13.11 14.53 -5.34
CA HIS A 55 -12.04 14.55 -6.32
C HIS A 55 -11.36 13.19 -6.41
N SER A 56 -11.18 12.71 -7.65
CA SER A 56 -10.28 11.59 -7.91
C SER A 56 -8.84 12.07 -7.87
N CYS A 57 -7.95 11.27 -7.29
CA CYS A 57 -6.51 11.55 -7.27
C CYS A 57 -5.74 10.47 -8.02
N GLN A 58 -4.73 10.89 -8.78
CA GLN A 58 -3.74 9.99 -9.34
C GLN A 58 -2.59 9.89 -8.34
N THR A 59 -2.28 8.69 -7.88
CA THR A 59 -1.18 8.44 -6.96
C THR A 59 -0.51 7.09 -7.25
N PHE A 60 0.41 6.68 -6.40
CA PHE A 60 1.10 5.41 -6.50
C PHE A 60 0.74 4.50 -5.32
N LEU A 61 0.44 3.24 -5.63
CA LEU A 61 0.54 2.14 -4.69
C LEU A 61 1.97 1.59 -4.72
N VAL A 62 2.43 1.09 -3.58
CA VAL A 62 3.64 0.28 -3.48
C VAL A 62 3.19 -1.16 -3.29
N TYR A 63 3.41 -2.01 -4.30
CA TYR A 63 3.19 -3.45 -4.18
C TYR A 63 4.52 -4.14 -3.86
N ARG A 64 4.52 -5.16 -3.00
CA ARG A 64 5.73 -5.95 -2.70
C ARG A 64 5.67 -7.27 -3.45
N ALA A 65 6.65 -7.52 -4.32
CA ALA A 65 6.72 -8.77 -5.05
C ALA A 65 6.79 -9.96 -4.07
N ASN A 66 5.96 -10.98 -4.29
CA ASN A 66 5.89 -12.15 -3.43
C ASN A 66 6.11 -13.45 -4.22
N GLN A 67 5.93 -14.60 -3.57
CA GLN A 67 6.18 -15.90 -4.20
C GLN A 67 5.25 -16.22 -5.37
N TYR A 68 4.06 -15.61 -5.42
CA TYR A 68 3.03 -15.82 -6.44
C TYR A 68 3.09 -14.76 -7.55
N PHE A 69 3.37 -13.49 -7.20
CA PHE A 69 3.44 -12.35 -8.11
C PHE A 69 4.85 -11.76 -8.07
N LYS A 70 5.72 -12.28 -8.92
CA LYS A 70 7.17 -12.02 -8.87
C LYS A 70 7.71 -11.32 -10.11
N THR A 71 6.86 -10.96 -11.07
CA THR A 71 7.25 -10.24 -12.28
C THR A 71 6.36 -9.02 -12.50
N ILE A 72 6.79 -8.08 -13.35
CA ILE A 72 5.96 -6.93 -13.70
C ILE A 72 4.68 -7.37 -14.43
N SER A 73 4.75 -8.45 -15.23
CA SER A 73 3.58 -9.03 -15.88
C SER A 73 2.57 -9.55 -14.85
N ASP A 74 3.02 -10.23 -13.78
CA ASP A 74 2.13 -10.74 -12.73
C ASP A 74 1.44 -9.60 -11.98
N VAL A 75 2.21 -8.57 -11.58
CA VAL A 75 1.69 -7.41 -10.83
C VAL A 75 0.75 -6.59 -11.70
N SER A 76 1.08 -6.40 -12.98
CA SER A 76 0.22 -5.77 -13.99
C SER A 76 -1.12 -6.49 -14.10
N GLN A 77 -1.11 -7.81 -14.19
CA GLN A 77 -2.34 -8.61 -14.28
C GLN A 77 -3.17 -8.52 -12.99
N LEU A 78 -2.53 -8.60 -11.82
CA LEU A 78 -3.19 -8.51 -10.52
C LEU A 78 -3.90 -7.17 -10.32
N LEU A 79 -3.20 -6.08 -10.64
CA LEU A 79 -3.66 -4.71 -10.42
C LEU A 79 -4.26 -4.08 -11.68
N GLN A 80 -4.44 -4.84 -12.76
CA GLN A 80 -5.10 -4.39 -14.00
C GLN A 80 -4.51 -3.09 -14.57
N VAL A 81 -3.19 -2.94 -14.51
CA VAL A 81 -2.43 -1.79 -15.04
C VAL A 81 -1.60 -2.22 -16.24
N ASP A 82 -1.33 -1.30 -17.19
CA ASP A 82 -0.48 -1.57 -18.34
C ASP A 82 0.94 -2.00 -17.90
N PRO A 83 1.42 -3.20 -18.32
CA PRO A 83 2.74 -3.68 -17.94
C PRO A 83 3.88 -2.83 -18.51
N ASP A 84 3.70 -2.15 -19.65
CA ASP A 84 4.72 -1.26 -20.20
C ASP A 84 4.87 0.03 -19.38
N GLU A 85 3.75 0.58 -18.89
CA GLU A 85 3.75 1.70 -17.96
C GLU A 85 4.48 1.32 -16.65
N LEU A 86 4.15 0.15 -16.08
CA LEU A 86 4.82 -0.35 -14.88
C LEU A 86 6.31 -0.59 -15.10
N LEU A 87 6.68 -1.17 -16.24
CA LEU A 87 8.07 -1.45 -16.58
C LEU A 87 8.89 -0.16 -16.62
N HIS A 88 8.36 0.87 -17.29
CA HIS A 88 9.02 2.15 -17.44
C HIS A 88 9.09 2.93 -16.12
N LEU A 89 8.00 2.94 -15.34
CA LEU A 89 7.93 3.60 -14.03
C LEU A 89 8.93 3.01 -13.03
N ASN A 90 9.14 1.69 -13.06
CA ASN A 90 9.99 0.97 -12.12
C ASN A 90 11.45 0.78 -12.61
N ASN A 91 11.84 1.45 -13.71
CA ASN A 91 13.18 1.37 -14.30
C ASN A 91 13.65 -0.07 -14.56
N LEU A 92 12.75 -0.90 -15.09
CA LEU A 92 13.01 -2.30 -15.41
C LEU A 92 13.19 -2.50 -16.92
N LYS A 93 13.93 -3.55 -17.29
CA LYS A 93 14.25 -3.83 -18.71
C LYS A 93 13.43 -4.96 -19.32
N SER A 94 12.76 -5.77 -18.51
CA SER A 94 11.94 -6.89 -18.96
C SER A 94 10.78 -7.11 -18.01
N GLN A 95 9.58 -7.31 -18.57
CA GLN A 95 8.36 -7.56 -17.82
C GLN A 95 8.36 -8.92 -17.12
N LEU A 96 9.12 -9.88 -17.67
CA LEU A 96 9.24 -11.26 -17.18
C LEU A 96 10.43 -11.46 -16.24
N LYS A 97 11.21 -10.40 -15.95
CA LYS A 97 12.31 -10.50 -14.99
C LYS A 97 11.72 -10.83 -13.62
N VAL A 98 12.19 -11.94 -13.05
CA VAL A 98 11.87 -12.31 -11.67
C VAL A 98 12.46 -11.28 -10.71
N LEU A 99 11.60 -10.69 -9.89
CA LEU A 99 11.90 -9.75 -8.82
C LEU A 99 12.24 -10.53 -7.56
N GLU A 100 13.13 -9.98 -6.73
CA GLU A 100 13.41 -10.55 -5.42
C GLU A 100 12.18 -10.40 -4.51
N PRO A 101 11.88 -11.38 -3.63
CA PRO A 101 10.79 -11.25 -2.67
C PRO A 101 10.91 -9.97 -1.83
N GLY A 102 9.80 -9.28 -1.63
CA GLY A 102 9.74 -7.99 -0.94
C GLY A 102 10.14 -6.79 -1.81
N ARG A 103 10.60 -7.00 -3.06
CA ARG A 103 10.93 -5.88 -3.95
C ARG A 103 9.69 -5.04 -4.24
N GLU A 104 9.81 -3.75 -3.96
CA GLU A 104 8.76 -2.76 -4.18
C GLU A 104 8.56 -2.47 -5.68
N VAL A 105 7.29 -2.41 -6.08
CA VAL A 105 6.81 -2.05 -7.41
C VAL A 105 5.85 -0.88 -7.24
N LEU A 106 6.20 0.27 -7.78
CA LEU A 106 5.33 1.43 -7.85
C LEU A 106 4.27 1.21 -8.93
N VAL A 107 3.01 1.39 -8.57
CA VAL A 107 1.86 1.16 -9.44
C VAL A 107 1.01 2.43 -9.49
N PRO A 108 0.87 3.07 -10.66
CA PRO A 108 0.04 4.25 -10.80
C PRO A 108 -1.43 3.85 -10.70
N VAL A 109 -2.17 4.44 -9.77
CA VAL A 109 -3.58 4.12 -9.54
C VAL A 109 -4.37 5.41 -9.36
N LYS A 110 -5.54 5.44 -9.99
CA LYS A 110 -6.52 6.49 -9.81
C LYS A 110 -7.49 6.10 -8.70
N PHE A 111 -7.39 6.77 -7.56
CA PHE A 111 -8.34 6.61 -6.46
C PHE A 111 -9.49 7.60 -6.60
N SER A 112 -10.65 7.21 -6.10
CA SER A 112 -11.83 8.07 -6.06
C SER A 112 -12.60 7.86 -4.77
N CYS A 113 -13.41 8.85 -4.40
CA CYS A 113 -14.35 8.71 -3.32
C CYS A 113 -15.53 7.83 -3.79
N LEU A 114 -15.54 6.56 -3.36
CA LEU A 114 -16.62 5.61 -3.65
C LEU A 114 -17.41 5.36 -2.37
N GLY A 115 -18.69 5.73 -2.40
CA GLY A 115 -19.52 5.74 -1.20
C GLY A 115 -19.01 6.76 -0.18
N GLN A 116 -18.38 6.28 0.88
CA GLN A 116 -17.82 7.08 1.97
C GLN A 116 -16.30 6.93 2.11
N PHE A 117 -15.63 6.22 1.19
CA PHE A 117 -14.21 5.91 1.30
C PHE A 117 -13.40 6.24 0.04
N PHE A 118 -12.16 6.69 0.22
CA PHE A 118 -11.18 6.81 -0.86
C PHE A 118 -10.61 5.44 -1.20
N GLN A 119 -11.02 4.90 -2.36
CA GLN A 119 -10.60 3.59 -2.79
C GLN A 119 -10.51 3.45 -4.31
N ALA A 120 -9.79 2.42 -4.75
CA ALA A 120 -9.78 1.91 -6.10
C ALA A 120 -10.13 0.42 -6.05
N THR A 121 -11.11 0.00 -6.83
CA THR A 121 -11.62 -1.37 -6.79
C THR A 121 -11.01 -2.18 -7.93
N PHE A 122 -10.35 -3.27 -7.56
CA PHE A 122 -9.79 -4.24 -8.50
C PHE A 122 -10.60 -5.53 -8.46
N ASN A 123 -10.59 -6.30 -9.54
CA ASN A 123 -11.23 -7.61 -9.55
C ASN A 123 -10.18 -8.70 -9.44
N HIS A 124 -10.35 -9.61 -8.49
CA HIS A 124 -9.52 -10.78 -8.33
C HIS A 124 -10.36 -12.04 -8.48
N THR A 125 -9.99 -12.93 -9.38
CA THR A 125 -10.62 -14.25 -9.47
C THR A 125 -9.80 -15.21 -8.62
N VAL A 126 -10.47 -15.80 -7.63
CA VAL A 126 -9.85 -16.78 -6.73
C VAL A 126 -9.34 -17.93 -7.59
N PRO A 127 -8.02 -18.23 -7.54
CA PRO A 127 -7.46 -19.28 -8.37
C PRO A 127 -8.12 -20.62 -8.03
N ILE A 128 -8.38 -21.42 -9.05
CA ILE A 128 -8.87 -22.79 -8.90
C ILE A 128 -7.70 -23.63 -8.39
N PRO A 129 -7.71 -24.18 -7.17
CA PRO A 129 -6.64 -25.01 -6.68
C PRO A 129 -6.76 -26.42 -7.22
N GLU A 130 -5.61 -26.95 -7.62
CA GLU A 130 -5.25 -28.30 -7.25
C GLU A 130 -4.87 -28.26 -5.74
N ASN A 131 -5.82 -28.58 -4.85
CA ASN A 131 -5.61 -28.95 -3.42
C ASN A 131 -5.31 -27.89 -2.32
N SER A 132 -5.61 -26.59 -2.45
CA SER A 132 -5.46 -25.61 -1.33
C SER A 132 -6.71 -24.76 -1.06
N THR A 133 -7.17 -24.68 0.18
CA THR A 133 -8.19 -23.70 0.60
C THR A 133 -7.53 -22.33 0.78
N ILE A 134 -8.05 -21.29 0.13
CA ILE A 134 -7.63 -19.89 0.29
C ILE A 134 -8.78 -19.12 0.93
N ASP A 135 -8.51 -18.33 1.97
CA ASP A 135 -9.51 -17.48 2.62
C ASP A 135 -9.32 -15.97 2.31
N LEU A 136 -10.21 -15.12 2.84
CA LEU A 136 -10.14 -13.66 2.64
C LEU A 136 -8.87 -13.03 3.24
N SER A 137 -8.30 -13.63 4.29
CA SER A 137 -7.06 -13.17 4.92
C SER A 137 -5.87 -13.47 4.02
N ASP A 138 -5.82 -14.65 3.42
CA ASP A 138 -4.80 -14.98 2.42
C ASP A 138 -4.85 -14.02 1.23
N ILE A 139 -6.05 -13.69 0.76
CA ILE A 139 -6.22 -12.75 -0.35
C ILE A 139 -5.76 -11.34 0.06
N ALA A 140 -6.20 -10.84 1.22
CA ALA A 140 -5.81 -9.51 1.67
C ALA A 140 -4.29 -9.41 1.94
N CYS A 141 -3.71 -10.40 2.61
CA CYS A 141 -2.38 -10.30 3.19
C CYS A 141 -1.28 -10.89 2.33
N ILE A 142 -1.57 -11.98 1.61
CA ILE A 142 -0.59 -12.67 0.78
C ILE A 142 -0.75 -12.21 -0.66
N ILE A 143 -1.96 -12.20 -1.23
CA ILE A 143 -2.13 -11.82 -2.64
C ILE A 143 -1.95 -10.31 -2.83
N PHE A 144 -2.63 -9.51 -2.00
CA PHE A 144 -2.59 -8.05 -2.06
C PHE A 144 -1.62 -7.40 -1.07
N GLU A 145 -0.76 -8.19 -0.42
CA GLU A 145 0.33 -7.68 0.44
C GLU A 145 -0.17 -6.62 1.44
N GLY A 146 -1.31 -6.84 2.09
CA GLY A 146 -1.85 -5.95 3.12
C GLY A 146 -2.33 -4.57 2.63
N LEU A 147 -2.49 -4.39 1.31
CA LEU A 147 -3.08 -3.18 0.71
C LEU A 147 -4.60 -3.08 0.94
N ALA A 148 -5.23 -4.19 1.33
CA ALA A 148 -6.60 -4.27 1.82
C ALA A 148 -6.63 -5.02 3.16
N LYS A 149 -7.70 -4.84 3.94
CA LYS A 149 -7.96 -5.64 5.15
C LYS A 149 -9.00 -6.72 4.86
N PRO A 150 -8.92 -7.89 5.53
CA PRO A 150 -9.88 -8.98 5.36
C PRO A 150 -11.32 -8.53 5.62
N GLY A 151 -11.54 -7.71 6.66
CA GLY A 151 -12.86 -7.15 6.98
C GLY A 151 -13.41 -6.24 5.90
N THR A 152 -12.56 -5.40 5.30
CA THR A 152 -12.98 -4.55 4.18
C THR A 152 -13.31 -5.38 2.95
N LEU A 153 -12.54 -6.44 2.69
CA LEU A 153 -12.82 -7.36 1.61
C LEU A 153 -14.13 -8.13 1.83
N PHE A 154 -14.39 -8.54 3.07
CA PHE A 154 -15.66 -9.16 3.47
C PHE A 154 -16.84 -8.23 3.21
N GLU A 155 -16.79 -6.98 3.72
CA GLU A 155 -17.84 -5.99 3.57
C GLU A 155 -18.22 -5.75 2.10
N GLU A 156 -17.23 -5.56 1.22
CA GLU A 156 -17.45 -5.30 -0.22
C GLU A 156 -17.97 -6.51 -1.00
N ASN A 157 -17.88 -7.73 -0.44
CA ASN A 157 -18.27 -8.98 -1.09
C ASN A 157 -19.30 -9.77 -0.29
N THR A 158 -20.04 -9.13 0.62
CA THR A 158 -21.05 -9.76 1.49
C THR A 158 -22.18 -10.53 0.77
N SER A 159 -22.36 -10.33 -0.54
CA SER A 159 -23.29 -11.11 -1.36
C SER A 159 -22.73 -12.46 -1.81
N GLU A 160 -21.41 -12.64 -1.77
CA GLU A 160 -20.73 -13.92 -1.91
C GLU A 160 -20.82 -14.56 -0.51
N GLU A 161 -21.49 -15.72 -0.37
CA GLU A 161 -21.61 -16.39 0.93
C GLU A 161 -20.23 -16.54 1.60
N ASN A 162 -20.18 -16.61 2.94
CA ASN A 162 -18.96 -16.63 3.78
C ASN A 162 -17.84 -17.63 3.36
N ASN A 163 -18.07 -18.47 2.36
CA ASN A 163 -17.09 -19.29 1.70
C ASN A 163 -16.69 -18.62 0.39
N VAL A 164 -15.47 -18.08 0.34
CA VAL A 164 -14.84 -17.69 -0.91
C VAL A 164 -14.62 -18.96 -1.74
N GLU A 165 -15.54 -19.24 -2.65
CA GLU A 165 -15.43 -20.40 -3.52
C GLU A 165 -14.40 -20.14 -4.62
N MET A 166 -13.88 -21.23 -5.16
CA MET A 166 -12.93 -21.17 -6.27
C MET A 166 -13.59 -20.55 -7.50
N GLY A 167 -12.87 -19.73 -8.25
CA GLY A 167 -13.43 -19.07 -9.42
C GLY A 167 -14.38 -17.92 -9.09
N THR A 168 -14.70 -17.69 -7.81
CA THR A 168 -15.39 -16.48 -7.37
C THR A 168 -14.57 -15.25 -7.75
N LYS A 169 -15.27 -14.24 -8.28
CA LYS A 169 -14.69 -12.96 -8.64
C LYS A 169 -14.93 -11.95 -7.52
N LEU A 170 -13.90 -11.70 -6.73
CA LEU A 170 -13.94 -10.74 -5.64
C LEU A 170 -13.63 -9.32 -6.10
N ARG A 171 -14.34 -8.37 -5.50
CA ARG A 171 -14.01 -6.94 -5.58
C ARG A 171 -13.08 -6.58 -4.45
N VAL A 172 -11.89 -6.12 -4.78
CA VAL A 172 -10.82 -5.80 -3.83
C VAL A 172 -10.68 -4.28 -3.73
N PRO A 173 -11.15 -3.66 -2.64
CA PRO A 173 -11.07 -2.21 -2.42
C PRO A 173 -9.71 -1.81 -1.85
N LEU A 174 -8.78 -1.39 -2.70
CA LEU A 174 -7.51 -0.86 -2.20
C LEU A 174 -7.74 0.56 -1.67
N LYS A 175 -7.13 0.88 -0.53
CA LYS A 175 -7.26 2.18 0.14
C LYS A 175 -6.17 3.15 -0.31
N CYS A 176 -6.48 4.44 -0.25
CA CYS A 176 -5.46 5.49 -0.36
C CYS A 176 -5.73 6.62 0.62
N ALA A 177 -4.67 7.09 1.26
CA ALA A 177 -4.70 8.22 2.15
C ALA A 177 -4.68 9.51 1.31
N TYR A 178 -5.84 10.15 1.13
CA TYR A 178 -5.86 11.49 0.54
C TYR A 178 -5.53 12.51 1.64
N PRO A 179 -4.56 13.41 1.43
CA PRO A 179 -4.33 14.52 2.35
C PRO A 179 -5.57 15.41 2.34
N ASP A 180 -6.26 15.55 3.46
CA ASP A 180 -7.38 16.49 3.54
C ASP A 180 -6.90 17.90 3.16
N ASN A 181 -7.77 18.72 2.57
CA ASN A 181 -7.43 20.08 2.11
C ASN A 181 -6.73 20.96 3.17
N PHE A 182 -6.84 20.63 4.47
CA PHE A 182 -6.12 21.28 5.57
C PHE A 182 -4.59 21.03 5.56
N SER A 183 -4.14 19.96 4.90
CA SER A 183 -2.72 19.59 4.75
C SER A 183 -2.07 20.11 3.47
N ASN A 184 -2.85 20.70 2.53
CA ASN A 184 -2.34 21.32 1.30
C ASN A 184 -1.35 22.48 1.56
N GLY A 185 -1.29 23.02 2.79
CA GLY A 185 -0.27 23.99 3.18
C GLY A 185 1.16 23.41 3.24
N SER A 186 1.33 22.08 3.21
CA SER A 186 2.62 21.39 3.34
C SER A 186 3.28 20.96 2.03
N GLY A 187 2.63 21.18 0.87
CA GLY A 187 3.25 20.95 -0.44
C GLY A 187 3.49 19.48 -0.83
N VAL A 188 2.84 18.52 -0.17
CA VAL A 188 3.00 17.09 -0.51
C VAL A 188 2.23 16.75 -1.78
N LYS A 189 2.99 16.31 -2.80
CA LYS A 189 2.51 16.15 -4.17
C LYS A 189 2.04 14.73 -4.52
N TYR A 190 2.50 13.71 -3.78
CA TYR A 190 2.19 12.30 -4.03
C TYR A 190 2.15 11.51 -2.70
N PRO A 191 0.97 11.20 -2.14
CA PRO A 191 0.85 10.36 -0.95
C PRO A 191 1.11 8.88 -1.30
N VAL A 192 1.90 8.19 -0.47
CA VAL A 192 2.17 6.75 -0.62
C VAL A 192 1.30 5.99 0.37
N THR A 193 0.63 4.92 -0.09
CA THR A 193 -0.13 4.03 0.79
C THR A 193 0.82 3.04 1.49
N GLU A 194 0.72 2.95 2.81
CA GLU A 194 1.45 1.96 3.62
C GLU A 194 0.74 0.60 3.60
N ILE A 195 1.54 -0.46 3.58
CA ILE A 195 1.12 -1.87 3.60
C ILE A 195 0.96 -2.35 5.04
N SER A 196 -0.16 -3.02 5.34
CA SER A 196 -0.34 -3.71 6.63
C SER A 196 0.58 -4.92 6.70
N HIS A 197 1.43 -5.01 7.71
CA HIS A 197 2.40 -6.11 7.84
C HIS A 197 1.74 -7.39 8.41
N LEU A 198 2.22 -8.56 7.95
CA LEU A 198 2.09 -9.82 8.67
C LEU A 198 3.23 -9.89 9.69
N LYS A 199 2.92 -10.25 10.94
CA LYS A 199 3.90 -10.37 12.02
C LYS A 199 4.45 -11.79 12.17
#